data_AF-A0A351DW83-F1
#
_entry.id   AF-A0A351DW83-F1
#
_cell.length_a   1.000
_cell.length_b   1.000
_cell.length_c   1.000
_cell.angle_alpha   90.00
_cell.angle_beta   90.00
_cell.angle_gamma   90.00
#
_symmetry.space_group_name_H-M   'P 1'
#
loop_
_entity.id
_entity.type
_entity.pdbx_description
1 polymer ?
#
loop_
_entity_poly.entity_id
_entity_poly.type
_entity_poly.pdbx_seq_one_letter_code
_entity_poly.pdbx_strand_id
1 'polypeptide(L)'
;LKLCEWMGEAGLEAGDDRVAFAQLLGMSDPITFNLAAHGYNVAKYVPYGPIREAIPYLIRRAQENTSVAGQTSRELALLRQEKQRRKQGQLASQRGA
;
A
#
# COMPACT_ATOMS: atom_id res chain seq x y z
N LEU A 1 0.04 -10.33 8.69
CA LEU A 1 -1.27 -9.79 8.21
C LEU A 1 -2.23 -10.94 8.41
N LYS A 2 -3.27 -10.82 9.25
CA LYS A 2 -4.04 -11.99 9.73
C LYS A 2 -4.56 -12.89 8.62
N LEU A 3 -5.03 -12.31 7.50
CA LEU A 3 -5.50 -13.10 6.36
C LEU A 3 -4.38 -13.94 5.73
N CYS A 4 -3.16 -13.40 5.60
CA CYS A 4 -2.00 -14.15 5.10
C CYS A 4 -1.65 -15.33 6.02
N GLU A 5 -1.76 -15.15 7.35
CA GLU A 5 -1.53 -16.21 8.34
C GLU A 5 -2.57 -17.32 8.20
N TRP A 6 -3.86 -16.96 8.14
CA TRP A 6 -4.96 -17.92 7.95
C TRP A 6 -4.91 -18.66 6.63
N MET A 7 -4.49 -17.99 5.55
CA MET A 7 -4.24 -18.67 4.27
C MET A 7 -3.19 -19.77 4.45
N GLY A 8 -2.08 -19.48 5.13
CA GLY A 8 -1.05 -20.47 5.44
C GLY A 8 -1.56 -21.63 6.30
N GLU A 9 -2.33 -21.34 7.35
CA GLU A 9 -2.94 -22.37 8.21
C GLU A 9 -3.94 -23.26 7.46
N ALA A 10 -4.63 -22.70 6.47
CA ALA A 10 -5.56 -23.42 5.60
C ALA A 10 -4.88 -24.15 4.42
N GLY A 11 -3.55 -24.07 4.29
CA GLY A 11 -2.80 -24.68 3.19
C GLY A 11 -3.03 -24.00 1.83
N LEU A 12 -3.42 -22.72 1.83
CA LEU A 12 -3.62 -21.92 0.61
C LEU A 12 -2.30 -21.24 0.21
N GLU A 13 -1.99 -21.32 -1.08
CA GLU A 13 -0.85 -20.59 -1.64
C GLU A 13 -1.11 -19.08 -1.69
N ALA A 14 -0.06 -18.27 -1.69
CA ALA A 14 -0.19 -16.81 -1.74
C ALA A 14 -0.97 -16.34 -2.98
N GLY A 15 -0.73 -16.99 -4.12
CA GLY A 15 -1.37 -16.70 -5.40
C GLY A 15 -2.67 -17.47 -5.65
N ASP A 16 -3.31 -18.03 -4.63
CA ASP A 16 -4.56 -18.79 -4.79
C ASP A 16 -5.68 -17.93 -5.41
N ASP A 17 -6.23 -18.36 -6.54
CA ASP A 17 -7.22 -17.62 -7.34
C ASP A 17 -8.53 -17.32 -6.59
N ARG A 18 -8.79 -18.01 -5.47
CA ARG A 18 -9.98 -17.79 -4.64
C ARG A 18 -9.88 -16.56 -3.75
N VAL A 19 -8.67 -16.02 -3.53
CA VAL A 19 -8.43 -14.92 -2.60
C VAL A 19 -7.69 -13.79 -3.29
N ALA A 20 -8.20 -12.56 -3.16
CA ALA A 20 -7.52 -11.36 -3.60
C ALA A 20 -7.62 -10.25 -2.55
N PHE A 21 -6.53 -9.52 -2.35
CA PHE A 21 -6.49 -8.33 -1.51
C PHE A 21 -6.84 -7.11 -2.36
N ALA A 22 -7.93 -6.42 -2.03
CA ALA A 22 -8.34 -5.21 -2.72
C ALA A 22 -8.06 -3.96 -1.86
N GLN A 23 -7.53 -2.91 -2.47
CA GLN A 23 -7.28 -1.62 -1.81
C GLN A 23 -7.75 -0.47 -2.70
N LEU A 24 -8.30 0.58 -2.09
CA LEU A 24 -8.63 1.82 -2.79
C LEU A 24 -7.37 2.46 -3.40
N LEU A 25 -7.47 2.97 -4.62
CA LEU A 25 -6.36 3.66 -5.26
C LEU A 25 -5.91 4.89 -4.44
N GLY A 26 -4.60 5.05 -4.26
CA GLY A 26 -4.00 6.15 -3.51
C GLY A 26 -4.05 5.98 -1.99
N MET A 27 -4.40 4.79 -1.49
CA MET A 27 -4.43 4.47 -0.07
C MET A 27 -3.55 3.26 0.23
N SER A 28 -2.66 3.41 1.22
CA SER A 28 -1.83 2.32 1.77
C SER A 28 -1.08 1.50 0.72
N ASP A 29 -0.60 2.14 -0.35
CA ASP A 29 0.13 1.49 -1.44
C ASP A 29 1.32 0.63 -0.99
N PRO A 30 2.12 1.02 0.03
CA PRO A 30 3.18 0.16 0.54
C PRO A 30 2.71 -1.24 0.97
N ILE A 31 1.48 -1.36 1.51
CA ILE A 31 0.91 -2.65 1.88
C ILE A 31 0.63 -3.47 0.62
N THR A 32 -0.01 -2.87 -0.38
CA THR A 32 -0.30 -3.54 -1.66
C THR A 32 0.98 -4.00 -2.36
N PHE A 33 2.03 -3.16 -2.40
CA PHE A 33 3.30 -3.53 -3.02
C PHE A 33 3.99 -4.68 -2.30
N ASN A 34 3.99 -4.68 -0.96
CA ASN A 34 4.56 -5.78 -0.20
C ASN A 34 3.80 -7.09 -0.42
N LEU A 35 2.46 -7.05 -0.45
CA LEU A 35 1.65 -8.23 -0.74
C LEU A 35 1.96 -8.81 -2.13
N ALA A 36 1.99 -7.96 -3.15
CA ALA A 36 2.35 -8.37 -4.51
C ALA A 36 3.77 -8.95 -4.58
N ALA A 37 4.73 -8.35 -3.90
CA ALA A 37 6.12 -8.83 -3.85
C ALA A 37 6.26 -10.21 -3.18
N HIS A 38 5.32 -10.59 -2.32
CA HIS A 38 5.26 -11.92 -1.69
C HIS A 38 4.35 -12.90 -2.44
N GLY A 39 3.91 -12.55 -3.66
CA GLY A 39 3.13 -13.45 -4.52
C GLY A 39 1.64 -13.49 -4.22
N TYR A 40 1.11 -12.57 -3.40
CA TYR A 40 -0.33 -12.49 -3.16
C TYR A 40 -1.06 -11.81 -4.32
N ASN A 41 -2.24 -12.33 -4.64
CA ASN A 41 -3.16 -11.69 -5.58
C ASN A 41 -3.65 -10.35 -5.01
N VAL A 42 -3.41 -9.26 -5.74
CA VAL A 42 -3.81 -7.91 -5.34
C VAL A 42 -4.61 -7.21 -6.43
N ALA A 43 -5.55 -6.37 -6.01
CA ALA A 43 -6.35 -5.53 -6.90
C ALA A 43 -6.43 -4.10 -6.36
N LYS A 44 -6.52 -3.14 -7.27
CA LYS A 44 -6.83 -1.74 -6.93
C LYS A 44 -8.26 -1.42 -7.32
N TYR A 45 -9.02 -0.92 -6.36
CA TYR A 45 -10.34 -0.36 -6.63
C TYR A 45 -10.16 1.08 -7.14
N VAL A 46 -10.41 1.26 -8.43
CA VAL A 46 -10.20 2.52 -9.14
C VAL A 46 -11.55 3.13 -9.51
N PRO A 47 -11.94 4.26 -8.89
CA PRO A 47 -13.09 5.04 -9.37
C PRO A 47 -12.72 5.68 -10.72
N TYR A 48 -13.58 5.52 -11.72
CA TYR A 48 -13.38 6.12 -13.05
C TYR A 48 -14.68 6.74 -13.55
N GLY A 49 -14.57 7.82 -14.33
CA GLY A 49 -15.71 8.53 -14.91
C GLY A 49 -15.64 10.05 -14.72
N PRO A 50 -16.66 10.79 -15.20
CA PRO A 50 -16.74 12.23 -15.04
C PRO A 50 -16.71 12.64 -13.57
N ILE A 51 -16.04 13.76 -13.27
CA ILE A 51 -15.87 14.22 -11.88
C ILE A 51 -17.21 14.39 -11.13
N ARG A 52 -18.26 14.88 -11.82
CA ARG A 52 -19.59 15.09 -11.23
C ARG A 52 -20.19 13.80 -10.69
N GLU A 53 -19.95 12.67 -11.35
CA GLU A 53 -20.44 11.35 -10.94
C GLU A 53 -19.59 10.78 -9.79
N ALA A 54 -18.31 11.16 -9.71
CA ALA A 54 -17.39 10.74 -8.66
C ALA A 54 -17.53 11.52 -7.34
N ILE A 55 -18.23 12.67 -7.31
CA ILE A 55 -18.37 13.52 -6.11
C ILE A 55 -18.83 12.72 -4.87
N PRO A 56 -19.89 11.88 -4.92
CA PRO A 56 -20.31 11.12 -3.75
C PRO A 56 -19.23 10.16 -3.22
N TYR A 57 -18.43 9.56 -4.12
CA TYR A 57 -17.29 8.73 -3.73
C TYR A 57 -16.22 9.56 -3.01
N LEU A 58 -15.87 10.73 -3.56
CA LEU A 58 -14.84 11.61 -3.00
C LEU A 58 -15.23 12.12 -1.60
N ILE A 59 -16.50 12.47 -1.37
CA ILE A 59 -16.99 12.89 -0.06
C ILE A 59 -16.81 11.78 0.97
N ARG A 60 -17.21 10.53 0.64
CA ARG A 60 -17.01 9.39 1.55
C ARG A 60 -15.54 9.17 1.90
N ARG A 61 -14.63 9.35 0.92
CA ARG A 61 -13.18 9.24 1.15
C ARG A 61 -12.63 10.35 2.03
N ALA A 62 -13.09 11.58 1.85
CA ALA A 62 -12.69 12.69 2.71
C ALA A 62 -13.09 12.43 4.17
N GLN A 63 -14.31 11.92 4.40
CA GLN A 63 -14.81 11.57 5.73
C GLN A 63 -14.01 10.43 6.38
N GLU A 64 -13.77 9.34 5.64
CA GLU A 64 -12.94 8.23 6.12
C GLU A 64 -11.53 8.69 6.47
N ASN A 65 -10.87 9.45 5.58
CA ASN A 65 -9.50 9.90 5.81
C ASN A 65 -9.39 10.90 6.97
N THR A 66 -10.45 11.64 7.27
CA THR A 66 -10.50 12.52 8.46
C THR A 66 -10.51 11.71 9.75
N SER A 67 -11.12 10.51 9.75
CA SER A 67 -11.07 9.57 10.89
C SER A 67 -9.73 8.85 11.04
N VAL A 68 -8.88 8.89 10.00
CA VAL A 68 -7.56 8.25 9.93
C VAL A 68 -6.43 9.27 10.14
N ALA A 69 -6.71 10.37 10.85
CA ALA A 69 -5.73 11.41 11.16
C ALA A 69 -4.52 10.82 11.93
N GLY A 70 -3.36 10.73 11.26
CA GLY A 70 -2.10 10.28 11.85
C GLY A 70 -1.30 9.27 11.00
N GLN A 71 -1.94 8.49 10.12
CA GLN A 71 -1.20 7.54 9.26
C GLN A 71 -0.28 8.25 8.28
N THR A 72 -0.71 9.37 7.69
CA THR A 72 0.09 10.17 6.75
C THR A 72 1.40 10.67 7.38
N SER A 73 1.37 11.10 8.63
CA SER A 73 2.58 11.56 9.34
C SER A 73 3.59 10.43 9.55
N ARG A 74 3.10 9.21 9.85
CA ARG A 74 3.94 8.02 9.99
C ARG A 74 4.56 7.61 8.65
N GLU A 75 3.77 7.62 7.58
CA GLU A 75 4.26 7.34 6.23
C GLU A 75 5.33 8.36 5.80
N LEU A 76 5.10 9.65 6.05
CA LEU A 76 6.09 10.69 5.77
C LEU A 76 7.41 10.47 6.54
N ALA A 77 7.35 10.00 7.79
CA ALA A 77 8.53 9.67 8.57
C ALA A 77 9.32 8.51 7.93
N LEU A 78 8.63 7.44 7.51
CA LEU A 78 9.25 6.29 6.83
C LEU A 78 9.88 6.68 5.48
N LEU A 79 9.20 7.52 4.69
CA LEU A 79 9.75 8.05 3.44
C LEU A 79 11.02 8.88 3.66
N ARG A 80 11.05 9.70 4.71
CA ARG A 80 12.25 10.46 5.09
C ARG A 80 13.40 9.53 5.47
N GLN A 81 13.12 8.49 6.26
CA GLN A 81 14.11 7.49 6.66
C GLN A 81 14.68 6.73 5.44
N GLU A 82 13.83 6.29 4.53
CA GLU A 82 14.23 5.58 3.32
C GLU A 82 15.06 6.48 2.39
N LYS A 83 14.68 7.76 2.24
CA LYS A 83 15.46 8.74 1.46
C LYS A 83 16.86 8.94 2.06
N GLN A 84 16.97 9.00 3.38
CA GLN A 84 18.27 9.12 4.06
C GLN A 84 19.14 7.87 3.87
N ARG A 85 18.54 6.66 4.00
CA ARG A 85 19.23 5.39 3.75
C ARG A 85 19.83 5.32 2.35
N ARG A 86 19.05 5.73 1.33
CA ARG A 86 19.53 5.76 -0.08
C ARG A 86 20.69 6.72 -0.29
N LYS A 87 20.64 7.91 0.32
CA LYS A 87 21.76 8.87 0.27
C LYS A 87 23.04 8.30 0.88
N GLN A 88 22.94 7.67 2.06
CA GLN A 88 24.10 7.05 2.71
C GLN A 88 24.67 5.89 1.89
N GLY A 89 23.82 5.06 1.28
CA GLY A 89 24.25 3.98 0.38
C GLY A 89 24.96 4.49 -0.87
N GLN A 90 24.51 5.60 -1.47
CA GLN A 90 25.19 6.24 -2.59
C GLN A 90 26.54 6.85 -2.21
N LEU A 91 26.63 7.51 -1.04
CA LEU A 91 27.91 8.04 -0.54
C LEU A 91 28.92 6.92 -0.22
N ALA A 92 28.47 5.78 0.30
CA ALA A 92 29.33 4.62 0.54
C ALA A 92 29.85 4.02 -0.78
N SER A 93 29.01 3.96 -1.82
CA SER A 93 29.41 3.47 -3.15
C SER A 93 30.36 4.41 -3.91
N GLN A 94 30.37 5.71 -3.59
CA GLN A 94 31.28 6.70 -4.18
C GLN A 94 32.65 6.80 -3.47
N ARG A 95 32.75 6.31 -2.22
CA ARG A 95 34.01 6.32 -1.44
C ARG A 95 34.83 5.04 -1.58
N GLY A 96 34.30 4.02 -2.26
CA GLY A 96 34.97 2.75 -2.53
C GLY A 96 35.47 2.59 -3.97
N ALA A 97 35.61 3.68 -4.72
CA ALA A 97 36.20 3.73 -6.06
C ALA A 97 37.44 4.65 -6.05
#